data_AF-A0A4C1SM90-F1
#
_entry.id   AF-A0A4C1SM90-F1
#
_cell.length_a   1.000
_cell.length_b   1.000
_cell.length_c   1.000
_cell.angle_alpha   90.00
_cell.angle_beta   90.00
_cell.angle_gamma   90.00
#
_symmetry.space_group_name_H-M   'P 1'
#
loop_
_entity.id
_entity.type
_entity.pdbx_description
1 polymer ?
#
loop_
_entity_poly.entity_id
_entity_poly.type
_entity_poly.pdbx_seq_one_letter_code
_entity_poly.pdbx_strand_id
1 'polypeptide(L)'
;MGVVERDSCAVLNRLASMVEPILASHESLREENPAVETRLEVCAGSKHTDQETQRDSTEELTSRVHESVKAISAVVAGPGSKLNKADINSIADHSHEILAIAALSLRLPEAKLEVANAKLEVANTRLEVSRAGQVASEGLDASAYAQQ
;
A
#
# COMPACT_ATOMS: atom_id res chain seq x y z
N MET A 1 20.80 -34.29 15.70
CA MET A 1 20.37 -33.16 14.84
C MET A 1 18.85 -33.17 14.80
N GLY A 2 18.18 -32.28 15.51
CA GLY A 2 16.71 -32.33 15.62
C GLY A 2 16.16 -31.36 16.66
N VAL A 3 16.45 -30.07 16.52
CA VAL A 3 15.83 -29.00 17.31
C VAL A 3 15.85 -27.69 16.50
N VAL A 4 14.99 -27.53 15.48
CA VAL A 4 14.78 -26.20 14.83
C VAL A 4 13.32 -25.94 14.43
N GLU A 5 12.43 -26.95 14.34
CA GLU A 5 11.08 -26.72 13.78
C GLU A 5 9.99 -26.22 14.76
N ARG A 6 10.24 -26.17 16.08
CA ARG A 6 9.16 -25.86 17.04
C ARG A 6 8.88 -24.38 17.27
N ASP A 7 9.76 -23.48 16.83
CA ASP A 7 9.61 -22.05 17.12
C ASP A 7 8.85 -21.28 16.01
N SER A 8 8.69 -21.85 14.81
CA SER A 8 8.04 -21.17 13.69
C SER A 8 6.55 -20.93 13.91
N CYS A 9 5.83 -21.90 14.49
CA CYS A 9 4.41 -21.76 14.82
C CYS A 9 4.15 -20.75 15.94
N ALA A 10 5.08 -20.61 16.90
CA ALA A 10 4.94 -19.65 17.99
C ALA A 10 5.07 -18.20 17.48
N VAL A 11 5.95 -17.96 16.51
CA VAL A 11 6.14 -16.64 15.89
C VAL A 11 4.91 -16.23 15.07
N LEU A 12 4.33 -17.17 14.29
CA LEU A 12 3.14 -16.91 13.49
C LEU A 12 1.91 -16.59 14.35
N ASN A 13 1.70 -17.31 15.46
CA ASN A 13 0.60 -17.01 16.39
C ASN A 13 0.76 -15.65 17.08
N ARG A 14 2.01 -15.23 17.35
CA ARG A 14 2.29 -13.93 17.97
C ARG A 14 2.06 -12.77 17.01
N LEU A 15 2.35 -12.95 15.72
CA LEU A 15 2.04 -11.99 14.67
C LEU A 15 0.53 -11.88 14.42
N ALA A 16 -0.20 -13.00 14.41
CA ALA A 16 -1.66 -12.99 14.26
C ALA A 16 -2.35 -12.20 15.40
N SER A 17 -1.89 -12.37 16.65
CA SER A 17 -2.43 -11.64 17.80
C SER A 17 -2.19 -10.13 17.79
N MET A 18 -1.21 -9.64 17.02
CA MET A 18 -0.91 -8.21 16.91
C MET A 18 -1.72 -7.50 15.82
N VAL A 19 -2.22 -8.23 14.83
CA VAL A 19 -2.93 -7.65 13.67
C VAL A 19 -4.43 -7.50 13.93
N GLU A 20 -5.03 -8.38 14.72
CA GLU A 20 -6.45 -8.34 15.12
C GLU A 20 -6.94 -6.99 15.69
N PRO A 21 -6.26 -6.32 16.64
CA PRO A 21 -6.75 -5.05 17.20
C PRO A 21 -6.70 -3.87 16.20
N ILE A 22 -5.92 -3.98 15.13
CA ILE A 22 -5.80 -2.93 14.10
C ILE A 22 -7.01 -2.98 13.15
N LEU A 23 -7.54 -4.17 12.87
CA LEU A 23 -8.73 -4.33 12.02
C LEU A 23 -10.03 -3.96 12.76
N ALA A 24 -10.12 -4.25 14.06
CA ALA A 24 -11.29 -3.93 14.87
C ALA A 24 -11.52 -2.41 15.06
N SER A 25 -10.49 -1.58 14.86
CA SER A 25 -10.59 -0.12 15.04
C SER A 25 -11.16 0.61 13.81
N HIS A 26 -11.33 -0.07 12.68
CA HIS A 26 -11.81 0.54 11.43
C HIS A 26 -13.32 0.35 11.16
N GLU A 27 -14.03 -0.38 12.02
CA GLU A 27 -15.44 -0.76 11.82
C GLU A 27 -16.42 0.04 12.70
N SER A 28 -15.94 1.03 13.47
CA SER A 28 -16.75 1.80 14.44
C SER A 28 -17.23 3.18 13.95
N LEU A 29 -17.23 3.47 12.65
CA LEU A 29 -17.78 4.72 12.09
C LEU A 29 -18.58 4.44 10.81
N ARG A 30 -19.69 3.71 10.95
CA ARG A 30 -20.72 3.65 9.92
C ARG A 30 -22.10 3.75 10.56
N GLU A 31 -22.43 4.95 10.99
CA GLU A 31 -23.82 5.32 11.31
C GLU A 31 -24.56 5.46 9.98
N GLU A 32 -25.50 4.55 9.74
CA GLU A 32 -26.26 4.41 8.50
C GLU A 32 -27.28 5.54 8.34
N ASN A 33 -27.23 6.23 7.20
CA ASN A 33 -28.34 7.04 6.69
C ASN A 33 -29.00 6.25 5.53
N PRO A 34 -30.17 5.61 5.73
CA PRO A 34 -30.81 4.79 4.71
C PRO A 34 -31.77 5.64 3.87
N ALA A 35 -31.23 6.46 2.98
CA ALA A 35 -32.00 7.10 1.94
C ALA A 35 -31.10 7.45 0.76
N VAL A 36 -30.97 6.51 -0.18
CA VAL A 36 -30.91 6.71 -1.64
C VAL A 36 -30.45 5.38 -2.23
N GLU A 37 -31.44 4.61 -2.61
CA GLU A 37 -31.33 3.47 -3.50
C GLU A 37 -31.07 4.01 -4.91
N THR A 38 -29.82 4.00 -5.35
CA THR A 38 -29.47 4.09 -6.77
C THR A 38 -28.59 2.92 -7.14
N ARG A 39 -29.28 1.82 -7.44
CA ARG A 39 -29.00 0.86 -8.51
C ARG A 39 -28.00 1.43 -9.53
N LEU A 40 -26.72 1.05 -9.40
CA LEU A 40 -25.70 1.30 -10.41
C LEU A 40 -25.09 -0.03 -10.81
N GLU A 41 -25.34 -0.35 -12.07
CA GLU A 41 -24.90 -1.48 -12.83
C GLU A 41 -23.45 -1.88 -12.59
N VAL A 42 -23.28 -3.20 -12.48
CA VAL A 42 -22.04 -3.90 -12.77
C VAL A 42 -21.61 -3.56 -14.19
N CYS A 43 -20.63 -2.67 -14.33
CA CYS A 43 -19.82 -2.56 -15.54
C CYS A 43 -18.46 -3.20 -15.27
N ALA A 44 -18.40 -4.50 -15.54
CA ALA A 44 -17.15 -5.20 -15.82
C ALA A 44 -16.57 -4.64 -17.12
N GLY A 45 -15.32 -4.18 -17.07
CA GLY A 45 -14.54 -3.82 -18.25
C GLY A 45 -13.97 -2.41 -18.22
N SER A 46 -12.89 -2.21 -17.46
CA SER A 46 -11.94 -1.14 -17.79
C SER A 46 -10.57 -1.78 -17.98
N LYS A 47 -10.02 -1.57 -19.18
CA LYS A 47 -8.79 -2.14 -19.68
C LYS A 47 -7.60 -1.53 -18.93
N HIS A 48 -6.71 -2.39 -18.46
CA HIS A 48 -5.37 -2.04 -18.02
C HIS A 48 -4.55 -1.45 -19.18
N THR A 49 -4.44 -0.13 -19.29
CA THR A 49 -3.39 0.56 -20.09
C THR A 49 -2.95 1.95 -19.58
N ASP A 50 -3.29 2.38 -18.35
CA ASP A 50 -3.02 3.78 -17.92
C ASP A 50 -1.98 3.93 -16.78
N GLN A 51 -1.25 2.88 -16.42
CA GLN A 51 -0.28 2.95 -15.31
C GLN A 51 1.05 3.65 -15.67
N GLU A 52 1.43 3.59 -16.95
CA GLU A 52 2.71 4.14 -17.43
C GLU A 52 2.65 5.67 -17.52
N THR A 53 1.52 6.23 -17.96
CA THR A 53 1.26 7.68 -18.03
C THR A 53 1.17 8.34 -16.64
N GLN A 54 0.81 7.59 -15.60
CA GLN A 54 0.59 8.16 -14.26
C GLN A 54 1.88 8.31 -13.44
N ARG A 55 2.87 7.42 -13.62
CA ARG A 55 4.18 7.57 -12.95
C ARG A 55 4.91 8.81 -13.43
N ASP A 56 4.94 9.04 -14.74
CA ASP A 56 5.56 10.21 -15.35
C ASP A 56 4.96 11.50 -14.80
N SER A 57 3.63 11.54 -14.62
CA SER A 57 2.94 12.72 -14.09
C SER A 57 3.28 13.08 -12.64
N THR A 58 3.62 12.09 -11.80
CA THR A 58 3.86 12.33 -10.37
C THR A 58 5.29 12.83 -10.14
N GLU A 59 6.28 12.24 -10.78
CA GLU A 59 7.66 12.71 -10.73
C GLU A 59 7.77 14.12 -11.34
N GLU A 60 7.11 14.37 -12.47
CA GLU A 60 7.02 15.70 -13.07
C GLU A 60 6.35 16.70 -12.13
N LEU A 61 5.27 16.30 -11.43
CA LEU A 61 4.63 17.16 -10.43
C LEU A 61 5.60 17.53 -9.30
N THR A 62 6.32 16.56 -8.74
CA THR A 62 7.30 16.85 -7.68
C THR A 62 8.44 17.74 -8.14
N SER A 63 8.90 17.57 -9.38
CA SER A 63 9.90 18.43 -10.01
C SER A 63 9.38 19.87 -10.17
N ARG A 64 8.14 20.02 -10.63
CA ARG A 64 7.48 21.35 -10.73
C ARG A 64 7.27 21.99 -9.37
N VAL A 65 6.92 21.23 -8.34
CA VAL A 65 6.82 21.71 -6.96
C VAL A 65 8.19 22.20 -6.47
N HIS A 66 9.25 21.43 -6.72
CA HIS A 66 10.61 21.81 -6.35
C HIS A 66 11.04 23.13 -7.01
N GLU A 67 10.86 23.25 -8.32
CA GLU A 67 11.19 24.49 -9.04
C GLU A 67 10.32 25.67 -8.59
N SER A 68 9.05 25.44 -8.27
CA SER A 68 8.16 26.48 -7.73
C SER A 68 8.61 26.96 -6.34
N VAL A 69 8.93 26.04 -5.44
CA VAL A 69 9.47 26.35 -4.10
C VAL A 69 10.78 27.13 -4.20
N LYS A 70 11.65 26.74 -5.13
CA LYS A 70 12.91 27.42 -5.40
C LYS A 70 12.69 28.84 -5.93
N ALA A 71 11.76 29.02 -6.86
CA ALA A 71 11.39 30.34 -7.38
C ALA A 71 10.82 31.24 -6.27
N ILE A 72 9.93 30.72 -5.42
CA ILE A 72 9.39 31.45 -4.25
C ILE A 72 10.51 31.86 -3.31
N SER A 73 11.39 30.92 -2.96
CA SER A 73 12.53 31.18 -2.08
C SER A 73 13.44 32.28 -2.62
N ALA A 74 13.68 32.30 -3.93
CA ALA A 74 14.48 33.34 -4.59
C ALA A 74 13.82 34.73 -4.53
N VAL A 75 12.49 34.81 -4.69
CA VAL A 75 11.74 36.07 -4.56
C VAL A 75 11.75 36.57 -3.12
N VAL A 76 11.55 35.66 -2.16
CA VAL A 76 11.44 35.96 -0.73
C VAL A 76 12.77 36.40 -0.13
N ALA A 77 13.87 35.77 -0.53
CA ALA A 77 15.22 36.11 -0.10
C ALA A 77 15.92 37.13 -1.02
N GLY A 78 15.25 37.59 -2.07
CA GLY A 78 15.82 38.47 -3.09
C GLY A 78 16.06 39.91 -2.59
N PRO A 79 17.01 40.63 -3.22
CA PRO A 79 17.23 42.05 -2.94
C PRO A 79 15.96 42.85 -3.23
N GLY A 80 15.52 43.67 -2.27
CA GLY A 80 14.26 44.42 -2.34
C GLY A 80 13.05 43.72 -1.73
N SER A 81 13.22 42.50 -1.20
CA SER A 81 12.21 41.87 -0.36
C SER A 81 11.93 42.73 0.88
N LYS A 82 10.65 43.03 1.11
CA LYS A 82 10.18 43.76 2.30
C LYS A 82 9.79 42.83 3.45
N LEU A 83 10.02 41.53 3.28
CA LEU A 83 9.71 40.52 4.28
C LEU A 83 10.70 40.62 5.44
N ASN A 84 10.20 40.53 6.66
CA ASN A 84 11.07 40.50 7.82
C ASN A 84 11.70 39.10 7.98
N LYS A 85 12.66 38.96 8.90
CA LYS A 85 13.36 37.69 9.13
C LYS A 85 12.42 36.56 9.58
N ALA A 86 11.40 36.87 10.37
CA ALA A 86 10.44 35.87 10.84
C ALA A 86 9.57 35.35 9.68
N ASP A 87 9.14 36.22 8.77
CA ASP A 87 8.37 35.83 7.59
C ASP A 87 9.20 34.91 6.67
N ILE A 88 10.47 35.27 6.43
CA ILE A 88 11.38 34.46 5.60
C ILE A 88 11.57 33.07 6.20
N ASN A 89 11.78 32.98 7.52
CA ASN A 89 11.92 31.69 8.20
C ASN A 89 10.63 30.86 8.11
N SER A 90 9.48 31.47 8.37
CA SER A 90 8.18 30.79 8.24
C SER A 90 7.98 30.24 6.82
N ILE A 91 8.30 31.01 5.79
CA ILE A 91 8.20 30.54 4.40
C ILE A 91 9.16 29.37 4.14
N ALA A 92 10.37 29.42 4.67
CA ALA A 92 11.34 28.33 4.54
C ALA A 92 10.83 27.05 5.20
N ASP A 93 10.24 27.15 6.40
CA ASP A 93 9.67 26.00 7.13
C ASP A 93 8.51 25.38 6.33
N HIS A 94 7.56 26.19 5.86
CA HIS A 94 6.45 25.71 5.03
C HIS A 94 6.92 25.13 3.69
N SER A 95 7.98 25.70 3.10
CA SER A 95 8.59 25.18 1.87
C SER A 95 9.16 23.77 2.08
N HIS A 96 9.77 23.53 3.24
CA HIS A 96 10.28 22.21 3.59
C HIS A 96 9.14 21.20 3.77
N GLU A 97 8.05 21.59 4.42
CA GLU A 97 6.85 20.75 4.56
C GLU A 97 6.23 20.40 3.20
N ILE A 98 6.11 21.37 2.29
CA ILE A 98 5.59 21.14 0.93
C ILE A 98 6.46 20.12 0.19
N LEU A 99 7.79 20.24 0.26
CA LEU A 99 8.71 19.30 -0.36
C LEU A 99 8.61 17.90 0.27
N ALA A 100 8.46 17.82 1.59
CA ALA A 100 8.29 16.54 2.29
C ALA A 100 6.98 15.84 1.86
N ILE A 101 5.87 16.58 1.76
CA ILE A 101 4.59 16.05 1.28
C ILE A 101 4.70 15.59 -0.17
N ALA A 102 5.37 16.35 -1.03
CA ALA A 102 5.60 15.98 -2.43
C ALA A 102 6.40 14.66 -2.53
N ALA A 103 7.47 14.52 -1.74
CA ALA A 103 8.28 13.29 -1.70
C ALA A 103 7.49 12.09 -1.17
N LEU A 104 6.68 12.27 -0.13
CA LEU A 104 5.80 11.21 0.39
C LEU A 104 4.76 10.77 -0.64
N SER A 105 4.29 11.68 -1.48
CA SER A 105 3.32 11.39 -2.55
C SER A 105 3.88 10.44 -3.62
N LEU A 106 5.21 10.42 -3.83
CA LEU A 106 5.87 9.43 -4.69
C LEU A 106 5.99 8.06 -4.03
N ARG A 107 6.32 8.03 -2.73
CA ARG A 107 6.59 6.79 -1.99
C ARG A 107 5.33 6.01 -1.61
N LEU A 108 4.20 6.71 -1.42
CA LEU A 108 2.95 6.07 -1.02
C LEU A 108 2.41 5.08 -2.07
N PRO A 109 2.35 5.41 -3.38
CA PRO A 109 2.02 4.44 -4.43
C PRO A 109 2.95 3.23 -4.47
N GLU A 110 4.26 3.43 -4.28
CA GLU A 110 5.26 2.34 -4.26
C GLU A 110 4.98 1.38 -3.10
N ALA A 111 4.80 1.90 -1.89
CA ALA A 111 4.45 1.08 -0.73
C ALA A 111 3.12 0.33 -0.92
N LYS A 112 2.12 0.96 -1.55
CA LYS A 112 0.84 0.28 -1.89
C LYS A 112 1.04 -0.86 -2.87
N LEU A 113 1.91 -0.68 -3.87
CA LEU A 113 2.25 -1.71 -4.84
C LEU A 113 2.97 -2.89 -4.18
N GLU A 114 3.93 -2.63 -3.30
CA GLU A 114 4.64 -3.68 -2.54
C GLU A 114 3.67 -4.50 -1.69
N VAL A 115 2.73 -3.85 -0.99
CA VAL A 115 1.69 -4.55 -0.20
C VAL A 115 0.78 -5.40 -1.09
N ALA A 116 0.40 -4.90 -2.27
CA ALA A 116 -0.41 -5.68 -3.21
C ALA A 116 0.33 -6.92 -3.73
N ASN A 117 1.63 -6.78 -4.04
CA ASN A 117 2.48 -7.89 -4.48
C ASN A 117 2.63 -8.96 -3.39
N ALA A 118 2.89 -8.55 -2.14
CA ALA A 118 2.98 -9.48 -1.01
C ALA A 118 1.66 -10.24 -0.79
N LYS A 119 0.51 -9.58 -0.92
CA LYS A 119 -0.80 -10.24 -0.83
C LYS A 119 -1.02 -11.26 -1.94
N LEU A 120 -0.59 -10.93 -3.16
CA LEU A 120 -0.67 -11.85 -4.30
C LEU A 120 0.19 -13.10 -4.07
N GLU A 121 1.41 -12.93 -3.56
CA GLU A 121 2.32 -14.03 -3.24
C GLU A 121 1.75 -14.95 -2.15
N VAL A 122 1.17 -14.38 -1.10
CA VAL A 122 0.46 -15.15 -0.05
C VAL A 122 -0.73 -15.92 -0.62
N ALA A 123 -1.49 -15.33 -1.54
CA ALA A 123 -2.61 -16.02 -2.18
C ALA A 123 -2.13 -17.19 -3.06
N ASN A 124 -1.05 -16.99 -3.82
CA ASN A 124 -0.47 -18.03 -4.68
C ASN A 124 0.06 -19.21 -3.86
N THR A 125 0.85 -18.95 -2.81
CA THR A 125 1.35 -20.01 -1.92
C THR A 125 0.22 -20.80 -1.26
N ARG A 126 -0.87 -20.13 -0.86
CA ARG A 126 -2.07 -20.80 -0.34
C ARG A 126 -2.74 -21.72 -1.36
N LEU A 127 -2.83 -21.28 -2.62
CA LEU A 127 -3.35 -22.12 -3.71
C LEU A 127 -2.46 -23.33 -3.97
N GLU A 128 -1.13 -23.16 -3.98
CA GLU A 128 -0.18 -24.26 -4.17
C GLU A 128 -0.26 -25.29 -3.03
N VAL A 129 -0.34 -24.86 -1.78
CA VAL A 129 -0.55 -25.74 -0.62
C VAL A 129 -1.88 -26.49 -0.74
N SER A 130 -2.95 -25.81 -1.16
CA SER A 130 -4.26 -26.44 -1.34
C SER A 130 -4.22 -27.51 -2.45
N ARG A 131 -3.51 -27.25 -3.54
CA ARG A 131 -3.31 -28.19 -4.65
C ARG A 131 -2.45 -29.39 -4.24
N ALA A 132 -1.37 -29.16 -3.51
CA ALA A 132 -0.53 -30.23 -2.98
C ALA A 132 -1.30 -31.14 -2.00
N GLY A 133 -2.18 -30.56 -1.18
CA GLY A 133 -3.07 -31.32 -0.30
C GLY A 133 -4.05 -32.25 -1.04
N GLN A 134 -4.63 -31.79 -2.16
CA GLN A 134 -5.54 -32.62 -2.97
C GLN A 134 -4.85 -33.83 -3.62
N VAL A 135 -3.62 -33.64 -4.13
CA VAL A 135 -2.84 -34.72 -4.74
C VAL A 135 -2.44 -35.77 -3.69
N ALA A 136 -2.17 -35.36 -2.45
CA ALA A 136 -1.85 -36.27 -1.36
C ALA A 136 -3.05 -37.12 -0.92
N SER A 137 -4.28 -36.58 -0.98
CA SER A 137 -5.50 -37.35 -0.67
C SER A 137 -5.86 -38.37 -1.75
N GLU A 138 -5.63 -38.07 -3.04
CA GLU A 138 -5.95 -39.00 -4.14
C GLU A 138 -4.98 -40.19 -4.23
N GLY A 139 -3.74 -40.04 -3.75
CA GLY A 139 -2.74 -41.11 -3.76
C GLY A 139 -2.97 -42.23 -2.75
N LEU A 140 -3.76 -42.00 -1.70
CA LEU A 140 -4.05 -43.00 -0.67
C LEU A 140 -5.14 -44.00 -1.09
N ASP A 141 -6.04 -43.59 -1.99
CA ASP A 141 -7.15 -44.45 -2.44
C ASP A 141 -6.71 -45.43 -3.55
N ALA A 142 -5.67 -45.10 -4.32
CA ALA A 142 -5.16 -45.95 -5.39
C ALA A 142 -4.32 -47.15 -4.90
N SER A 143 -3.72 -47.07 -3.71
CA SER A 143 -2.90 -48.16 -3.14
C SER A 143 -3.73 -49.31 -2.56
N ALA A 144 -5.01 -49.09 -2.25
CA ALA A 144 -5.87 -50.11 -1.65
C ALA A 144 -6.40 -51.15 -2.66
N TYR A 145 -6.36 -50.86 -3.96
CA TYR A 145 -6.90 -51.74 -5.02
C TYR A 145 -5.88 -52.68 -5.69
N ALA A 146 -4.60 -52.65 -5.28
CA ALA A 146 -3.55 -53.46 -5.93
C ALA A 146 -3.18 -54.76 -5.18
N GLN A 147 -3.91 -55.15 -4.13
CA GLN A 147 -3.63 -56.34 -3.30
C GLN A 147 -4.68 -57.46 -3.37
N GLN A 148 -5.58 -57.47 -4.36
CA GLN A 148 -6.57 -58.53 -4.54
C GLN A 148 -6.30 -59.32 -5.82
#